data_AF-A0AA37NPE3-F1
#
_entry.id   AF-A0AA37NPE3-F1
#
_cell.length_a   1.000
_cell.length_b   1.000
_cell.length_c   1.000
_cell.angle_alpha   90.00
_cell.angle_beta   90.00
_cell.angle_gamma   90.00
#
_symmetry.space_group_name_H-M   'P 1'
#
loop_
_entity.id
_entity.type
_entity.pdbx_description
1 polymer ?
#
loop_
_entity_poly.entity_id
_entity_poly.type
_entity_poly.pdbx_seq_one_letter_code
_entity_poly.pdbx_strand_id
1 'polypeptide(L)'
;MSHEKVKRISIIGTEVFIDSATSNVWPLEYREAKSERLTAILREKGRKAVEMEILFDYFSGMMQGGSRFPKAIEAAEKDGAITDHREQYDKCRIDPVYREQFLNTLHAYLSGRISPVPSAETQPEHATQQQLF
;
A
#
# COMPACT_ATOMS: atom_id res chain seq x y z
N MET A 1 13.39 3.35 14.94
CA MET A 1 12.42 4.40 14.54
C MET A 1 11.02 3.89 14.86
N SER A 2 10.14 4.75 15.37
CA SER A 2 8.73 4.42 15.59
C SER A 2 7.93 4.61 14.30
N HIS A 3 7.03 3.69 14.00
CA HIS A 3 5.99 3.82 12.97
C HIS A 3 4.59 3.85 13.61
N GLU A 4 3.61 4.29 12.84
CA GLU A 4 2.19 4.24 13.18
C GLU A 4 1.61 2.87 12.79
N LYS A 5 1.12 2.11 13.78
CA LYS A 5 0.42 0.84 13.54
C LYS A 5 -1.05 1.15 13.27
N VAL A 6 -1.44 1.12 12.01
CA VAL A 6 -2.78 1.43 11.55
C VAL A 6 -3.66 0.18 11.62
N LYS A 7 -4.82 0.32 12.25
CA LYS A 7 -5.89 -0.69 12.29
C LYS A 7 -7.00 -0.39 11.30
N ARG A 8 -7.37 0.89 11.14
CA ARG A 8 -8.42 1.32 10.21
C ARG A 8 -8.19 2.76 9.76
N ILE A 9 -8.53 3.04 8.51
CA ILE A 9 -8.63 4.40 7.97
C ILE A 9 -10.05 4.59 7.46
N SER A 10 -10.71 5.67 7.88
CA SER A 10 -12.09 5.98 7.53
C SER A 10 -12.19 7.38 6.95
N ILE A 11 -13.04 7.56 5.95
CA ILE A 11 -13.42 8.87 5.42
C ILE A 11 -14.88 9.10 5.80
N ILE A 12 -15.15 10.15 6.58
CA ILE A 12 -16.49 10.52 7.03
C ILE A 12 -16.74 11.95 6.57
N GLY A 13 -17.67 12.13 5.62
CA GLY A 13 -17.89 13.42 4.97
C GLY A 13 -16.61 13.91 4.27
N THR A 14 -16.07 15.03 4.75
CA THR A 14 -14.84 15.65 4.23
C THR A 14 -13.64 15.49 5.16
N GLU A 15 -13.69 14.53 6.09
CA GLU A 15 -12.66 14.31 7.11
C GLU A 15 -12.13 12.88 7.08
N VAL A 16 -10.84 12.73 7.37
CA VAL A 16 -10.14 11.45 7.40
C VAL A 16 -9.76 11.12 8.84
N PHE A 17 -10.14 9.93 9.29
CA PHE A 17 -9.85 9.40 10.63
C PHE A 17 -8.98 8.16 10.52
N ILE A 18 -8.01 8.05 11.42
CA ILE A 18 -7.08 6.92 11.51
C ILE A 18 -7.20 6.34 12.91
N ASP A 19 -7.54 5.05 13.00
CA ASP A 19 -7.46 4.25 14.22
C ASP A 19 -6.09 3.56 14.22
N SER A 20 -5.19 4.05 15.09
CA SER A 20 -3.80 3.62 15.11
C SER A 20 -3.18 3.66 16.50
N ALA A 21 -2.00 3.05 16.63
CA ALA A 21 -1.18 3.05 17.83
C ALA A 21 0.28 3.34 17.50
N THR A 22 1.01 3.99 18.41
CA THR A 22 2.46 4.18 18.26
C THR A 22 3.19 2.87 18.54
N SER A 23 3.95 2.37 17.57
CA SER A 23 4.59 1.05 17.63
C SER A 23 5.59 0.81 18.78
N ASN A 24 6.13 1.86 19.39
CA ASN A 24 7.13 1.78 20.46
C ASN A 24 6.54 1.92 21.86
N VAL A 25 5.22 2.04 22.00
CA VAL A 25 4.52 2.08 23.30
C VAL A 25 3.82 0.74 23.54
N TRP A 26 4.04 0.15 24.71
CA TRP A 26 3.40 -1.10 25.12
C TRP A 26 2.63 -0.91 26.45
N PRO A 27 1.39 -1.43 26.57
CA PRO A 27 0.62 -2.11 25.52
C PRO A 27 0.25 -1.19 24.34
N LEU A 28 -0.04 -1.77 23.17
CA LEU A 28 -0.49 -0.98 22.03
C LEU A 28 -1.88 -0.41 22.31
N GLU A 29 -1.95 0.90 22.51
CA GLU A 29 -3.20 1.62 22.68
C GLU A 29 -3.67 2.20 21.34
N TYR A 30 -4.66 1.55 20.74
CA TYR A 30 -5.30 2.03 19.52
C TYR A 30 -6.30 3.14 19.83
N ARG A 31 -6.18 4.27 19.15
CA ARG A 31 -7.09 5.40 19.27
C ARG A 31 -7.42 5.94 17.89
N GLU A 32 -8.70 6.24 17.67
CA GLU A 32 -9.12 6.94 16.48
C GLU A 32 -8.87 8.44 16.64
N ALA A 33 -8.13 9.01 15.70
CA ALA A 33 -7.86 10.43 15.64
C ALA A 33 -8.10 10.96 14.23
N LYS A 34 -8.53 12.22 14.14
CA LYS A 34 -8.62 12.91 12.86
C LYS A 34 -7.21 13.21 12.33
N SER A 35 -6.96 12.82 11.08
CA SER A 35 -5.76 13.23 10.36
C SER A 35 -6.01 14.58 9.71
N GLU A 36 -5.50 15.66 10.31
CA GLU A 36 -5.63 17.00 9.73
C GLU A 36 -4.95 17.10 8.36
N ARG A 37 -3.78 16.44 8.19
CA ARG A 37 -3.06 16.39 6.91
C ARG A 37 -3.90 15.76 5.80
N LEU A 38 -4.42 14.55 6.03
CA LEU A 38 -5.20 13.85 5.01
C LEU A 38 -6.58 14.51 4.80
N THR A 39 -7.15 15.11 5.84
CA THR A 39 -8.38 15.91 5.73
C THR A 39 -8.17 17.12 4.83
N ALA A 40 -7.06 17.85 4.97
CA ALA A 40 -6.73 18.97 4.10
C ALA A 40 -6.58 18.51 2.64
N ILE A 41 -5.84 17.43 2.40
CA ILE A 41 -5.69 16.83 1.06
C ILE A 41 -7.04 16.41 0.47
N LEU A 42 -7.91 15.81 1.28
CA LEU A 42 -9.24 15.39 0.83
C LEU A 42 -10.07 16.58 0.33
N ARG A 43 -10.05 17.69 1.07
CA ARG A 43 -10.82 18.89 0.75
C ARG A 43 -10.28 19.62 -0.48
N GLU A 44 -8.96 19.63 -0.67
CA GLU A 44 -8.31 20.35 -1.76
C GLU A 44 -8.23 19.53 -3.06
N LYS A 45 -7.87 18.24 -2.94
CA LYS A 45 -7.46 17.40 -4.08
C LYS A 45 -8.30 16.13 -4.24
N GLY A 46 -9.18 15.86 -3.29
CA GLY A 46 -10.12 14.74 -3.35
C GLY A 46 -9.52 13.39 -2.94
N ARG A 47 -10.37 12.36 -3.04
CA ARG A 47 -10.13 11.02 -2.49
C ARG A 47 -8.90 10.32 -3.07
N LYS A 48 -8.65 10.47 -4.38
CA LYS A 48 -7.50 9.84 -5.04
C LYS A 48 -6.17 10.33 -4.45
N ALA A 49 -6.05 11.63 -4.19
CA ALA A 49 -4.87 12.21 -3.58
C ALA A 49 -4.64 11.69 -2.15
N VAL A 50 -5.72 11.52 -1.38
CA VAL A 50 -5.63 10.90 -0.04
C VAL A 50 -5.11 9.47 -0.13
N GLU A 51 -5.63 8.66 -1.06
CA GLU A 51 -5.18 7.28 -1.23
C GLU A 51 -3.71 7.19 -1.65
N MET A 52 -3.24 8.09 -2.51
CA MET A 52 -1.83 8.17 -2.91
C MET A 52 -0.91 8.53 -1.74
N GLU A 53 -1.33 9.47 -0.89
CA GLU A 53 -0.56 9.84 0.29
C GLU A 53 -0.50 8.72 1.33
N ILE A 54 -1.60 7.98 1.52
CA ILE A 54 -1.59 6.77 2.35
C ILE A 54 -0.66 5.69 1.74
N LEU A 55 -0.71 5.47 0.43
CA LEU A 55 0.23 4.54 -0.24
C LEU A 55 1.68 4.93 0.05
N PHE A 56 2.01 6.22 -0.02
CA PHE A 56 3.34 6.70 0.29
C PHE A 56 3.73 6.49 1.76
N ASP A 57 2.80 6.68 2.71
CA ASP A 57 3.07 6.45 4.13
C ASP A 57 3.38 4.97 4.42
N TYR A 58 2.67 4.04 3.78
CA TYR A 58 2.98 2.61 3.87
C TYR A 58 4.30 2.26 3.18
N PHE A 59 4.51 2.77 1.96
CA PHE A 59 5.73 2.51 1.19
C PHE A 59 6.99 3.03 1.91
N SER A 60 6.90 4.18 2.57
CA SER A 60 8.00 4.75 3.37
C SER A 60 8.20 4.08 4.73
N GLY A 61 7.29 3.17 5.13
CA GLY A 61 7.30 2.51 6.43
C GLY A 61 6.83 3.40 7.60
N MET A 62 6.30 4.59 7.33
CA MET A 62 5.72 5.49 8.34
C MET A 62 4.43 4.91 8.91
N MET A 63 3.64 4.23 8.08
CA MET A 63 2.49 3.43 8.48
C MET A 63 2.75 1.95 8.25
N GLN A 64 2.28 1.11 9.18
CA GLN A 64 2.29 -0.35 9.07
C GLN A 64 0.98 -0.92 9.60
N GLY A 65 0.65 -2.16 9.23
CA GLY A 65 -0.57 -2.83 9.67
C GLY A 65 -1.31 -3.49 8.52
N GLY A 66 -2.34 -4.28 8.83
CA GLY A 66 -3.11 -5.00 7.82
C GLY A 66 -4.14 -4.10 7.14
N SER A 67 -3.95 -3.78 5.86
CA SER A 67 -4.97 -3.10 5.04
C SER A 67 -4.79 -3.42 3.55
N ARG A 68 -5.60 -2.82 2.68
CA ARG A 68 -5.45 -2.97 1.22
C ARG A 68 -4.23 -2.24 0.64
N PHE A 69 -3.67 -1.26 1.36
CA PHE A 69 -2.53 -0.45 0.92
C PHE A 69 -1.22 -1.25 0.87
N PRO A 70 -0.78 -1.95 1.94
CA PRO A 70 0.42 -2.78 1.87
C PRO A 70 0.26 -3.91 0.86
N LYS A 71 -0.94 -4.48 0.68
CA LYS A 71 -1.19 -5.48 -0.38
C LYS A 71 -0.96 -4.94 -1.80
N ALA A 72 -1.28 -3.67 -2.05
CA ALA A 72 -1.01 -3.04 -3.34
C ALA A 72 0.50 -2.83 -3.57
N ILE A 73 1.24 -2.51 -2.50
CA ILE A 73 2.71 -2.39 -2.53
C ILE A 73 3.33 -3.77 -2.76
N GLU A 74 2.92 -4.80 -2.02
CA GLU A 74 3.37 -6.19 -2.21
C GLU A 74 3.10 -6.69 -3.64
N ALA A 75 1.97 -6.33 -4.24
CA ALA A 75 1.68 -6.65 -5.64
C ALA A 75 2.65 -5.92 -6.60
N ALA A 76 2.89 -4.63 -6.36
CA ALA A 76 3.83 -3.84 -7.16
C ALA A 76 5.29 -4.33 -7.04
N GLU A 77 5.70 -4.83 -5.87
CA GLU A 77 6.99 -5.49 -5.67
C GLU A 77 7.10 -6.77 -6.49
N LYS A 78 6.09 -7.65 -6.42
CA LYS A 78 6.07 -8.92 -7.16
C LYS A 78 6.12 -8.72 -8.68
N ASP A 79 5.45 -7.69 -9.17
CA ASP A 79 5.44 -7.34 -10.59
C ASP A 79 6.70 -6.55 -11.03
N GLY A 80 7.62 -6.23 -10.11
CA GLY A 80 8.84 -5.50 -10.42
C GLY A 80 8.65 -3.99 -10.65
N ALA A 81 7.49 -3.43 -10.32
CA ALA A 81 7.27 -1.98 -10.31
C ALA A 81 7.99 -1.29 -9.13
N ILE A 82 8.24 -2.05 -8.05
CA ILE A 82 9.14 -1.65 -6.97
C ILE A 82 10.36 -2.57 -6.99
N THR A 83 11.52 -2.04 -7.38
CA THR A 83 12.77 -2.78 -7.50
C THR A 83 13.75 -2.47 -6.37
N ASP A 84 13.78 -1.22 -5.92
CA ASP A 84 14.59 -0.76 -4.80
C ASP A 84 13.79 0.23 -3.98
N HIS A 85 13.32 -0.22 -2.82
CA HIS A 85 12.53 0.59 -1.90
C HIS A 85 13.23 1.89 -1.52
N ARG A 86 14.53 1.82 -1.21
CA ARG A 86 15.26 2.96 -0.68
C ARG A 86 15.49 4.00 -1.77
N GLU A 87 15.95 3.56 -2.94
CA GLU A 87 16.20 4.44 -4.08
C GLU A 87 14.91 5.12 -4.55
N GLN A 88 13.82 4.37 -4.66
CA GLN A 88 12.53 4.92 -5.11
C GLN A 88 11.92 5.86 -4.06
N TYR A 89 12.12 5.59 -2.76
CA TYR A 89 11.78 6.52 -1.69
C TYR A 89 12.57 7.82 -1.79
N ASP A 90 13.89 7.74 -1.94
CA ASP A 90 14.76 8.92 -2.03
C ASP A 90 14.43 9.75 -3.29
N LYS A 91 14.14 9.09 -4.42
CA LYS A 91 13.65 9.75 -5.64
C LYS A 91 12.31 10.47 -5.42
N CYS A 92 11.34 9.83 -4.78
CA CYS A 92 10.05 10.44 -4.46
C CYS A 92 10.15 11.68 -3.56
N ARG A 93 11.24 11.84 -2.80
CA ARG A 93 11.48 13.03 -1.96
C ARG A 93 12.04 14.21 -2.73
N ILE A 94 12.76 13.96 -3.82
CA ILE A 94 13.53 14.98 -4.56
C ILE A 94 12.81 15.38 -5.84
N ASP A 95 12.14 14.43 -6.51
CA ASP A 95 11.47 14.64 -7.79
C ASP A 95 9.94 14.50 -7.64
N PRO A 96 9.18 15.62 -7.67
CA PRO A 96 7.73 15.59 -7.54
C PRO A 96 7.03 14.95 -8.75
N VAL A 97 7.62 15.01 -9.95
CA VAL A 97 7.07 14.38 -11.15
C VAL A 97 7.20 12.87 -11.05
N TYR A 98 8.39 12.40 -10.66
CA TYR A 98 8.61 10.98 -10.37
C TYR A 98 7.66 10.48 -9.28
N ARG A 99 7.54 11.22 -8.17
CA ARG A 99 6.62 10.89 -7.07
C ARG A 99 5.19 10.70 -7.58
N GLU A 100 4.69 11.64 -8.37
CA GLU A 100 3.33 11.55 -8.90
C GLU A 100 3.15 10.34 -9.82
N GLN A 101 4.09 10.09 -10.74
CA GLN A 101 4.04 8.93 -11.64
C GLN A 101 4.08 7.61 -10.85
N PHE A 102 5.00 7.50 -9.89
CA PHE A 102 5.15 6.32 -9.05
C PHE A 102 3.88 6.04 -8.21
N LEU A 103 3.33 7.06 -7.55
CA LEU A 103 2.11 6.89 -6.75
C LEU A 103 0.86 6.61 -7.62
N ASN A 104 0.83 7.10 -8.87
CA ASN A 104 -0.21 6.69 -9.82
C ASN A 104 -0.11 5.20 -10.16
N THR A 105 1.11 4.68 -10.35
CA THR A 105 1.34 3.25 -10.56
C THR A 105 0.87 2.43 -9.36
N LEU A 106 1.25 2.80 -8.13
CA LEU A 106 0.78 2.11 -6.92
C LEU A 106 -0.75 2.19 -6.74
N HIS A 107 -1.35 3.33 -7.11
CA HIS A 107 -2.81 3.50 -7.07
C HIS A 107 -3.54 2.58 -8.07
N ALA A 108 -2.90 2.26 -9.19
CA ALA A 108 -3.46 1.31 -10.16
C ALA A 108 -3.52 -0.13 -9.60
N TYR A 109 -2.50 -0.57 -8.84
CA TYR A 109 -2.56 -1.82 -8.08
C TYR A 109 -3.65 -1.78 -7.00
N LEU A 110 -3.72 -0.67 -6.25
CA LEU A 110 -4.74 -0.48 -5.20
C LEU A 110 -6.18 -0.55 -5.75
N SER A 111 -6.39 -0.05 -6.97
CA SER A 111 -7.69 -0.02 -7.64
C SER A 111 -8.01 -1.31 -8.41
N GLY A 112 -7.10 -2.29 -8.42
CA GLY A 112 -7.25 -3.52 -9.21
C GLY A 112 -7.14 -3.32 -10.72
N ARG A 113 -6.64 -2.17 -11.18
CA ARG A 113 -6.41 -1.88 -12.61
C ARG A 113 -5.17 -2.58 -13.14
N ILE A 114 -4.21 -2.85 -12.27
CA ILE A 114 -3.09 -3.75 -12.52
C ILE A 114 -3.32 -4.94 -11.59
N SER A 115 -3.42 -6.13 -12.17
CA SER A 115 -3.45 -7.39 -11.42
C SER A 115 -2.06 -8.01 -11.51
N PRO A 116 -1.47 -8.45 -10.40
CA PRO A 116 -0.18 -9.11 -10.44
C PRO A 116 -0.25 -10.34 -11.32
N VAL A 117 0.76 -10.51 -12.18
CA VAL A 117 0.82 -11.69 -13.05
C VAL A 117 0.93 -12.90 -12.13
N PRO A 118 -0.02 -13.86 -12.16
CA PRO A 118 0.12 -15.06 -11.37
C PRO A 118 1.41 -15.75 -11.79
N SER A 119 2.34 -15.92 -10.85
CA SER A 119 3.54 -16.73 -11.05
C SER A 119 3.07 -18.11 -11.52
N ALA A 120 3.52 -18.51 -12.71
CA ALA A 120 3.10 -19.75 -13.36
C ALA A 120 3.11 -20.91 -12.35
N GLU A 121 1.95 -21.53 -12.18
CA GLU A 121 1.76 -22.72 -11.36
C GLU A 121 2.67 -23.84 -11.87
N THR A 122 3.44 -24.41 -10.95
CA THR A 122 4.00 -25.75 -11.06
C THR A 122 2.89 -26.72 -11.42
N GLN A 123 2.84 -27.22 -12.66
CA GLN A 123 1.94 -28.31 -13.01
C GLN A 123 2.39 -29.59 -12.28
N PRO A 124 1.52 -30.30 -11.55
CA PRO A 124 1.71 -31.72 -11.29
C PRO A 124 1.15 -32.46 -12.52
N GLU A 125 2.00 -32.85 -13.46
CA GLU A 125 1.60 -33.84 -14.46
C GLU A 125 1.40 -35.18 -13.73
N HIS A 126 0.12 -35.51 -13.56
CA HIS A 126 -0.35 -36.79 -13.08
C HIS A 126 0.18 -37.94 -13.96
N ALA A 127 0.77 -38.93 -13.30
CA ALA A 127 1.00 -40.26 -13.85
C ALA A 127 -0.34 -40.90 -14.24
N THR A 128 -0.45 -41.43 -15.47
CA THR A 128 -1.14 -42.70 -15.79
C THR A 128 -0.69 -43.17 -17.18
N GLN A 129 0.34 -44.01 -17.26
CA GLN A 129 0.51 -44.89 -18.42
C GLN A 129 -0.27 -46.18 -18.16
N GLN A 130 -1.40 -46.33 -18.86
CA GLN A 130 -2.12 -47.59 -18.96
C GLN A 130 -1.36 -48.50 -19.95
N GLN A 131 -0.94 -49.68 -19.48
CA GLN A 131 -0.59 -50.81 -20.34
C GLN A 131 -1.88 -51.40 -20.90
N LEU A 132 -1.96 -51.58 -22.22
CA LEU A 132 -2.73 -52.62 -22.90
C LEU A 132 -2.16 -52.74 -24.32
N PHE A 133 -1.28 -53.72 -24.53
CA PHE A 133 -1.25 -54.72 -25.62
C PHE A 133 -0.15 -55.74 -25.31
#